data_AF-A0A1X9M5P8-F1
#
_entry.id   AF-A0A1X9M5P8-F1
#
_cell.length_a   1.000
_cell.length_b   1.000
_cell.length_c   1.000
_cell.angle_alpha   90.00
_cell.angle_beta   90.00
_cell.angle_gamma   90.00
#
_symmetry.space_group_name_H-M   'P 1'
#
loop_
_entity.id
_entity.type
_entity.pdbx_description
1 polymer ?
#
loop_
_entity_poly.entity_id
_entity_poly.type
_entity_poly.pdbx_seq_one_letter_code
_entity_poly.pdbx_strand_id
1 'polypeptide(L)' 'MIHIKHCPQYTDVYKGNWIVARIYEDGNGGKFVKVLADGYDAVAASEAEALSIIKGRVM' A
#
# COMPACT_ATOMS: atom_id res chain seq x y z
N MET A 1 -0.62 -4.54 14.47
CA MET A 1 0.21 -5.41 13.60
C MET A 1 -0.22 -5.18 12.16
N ILE A 2 0.75 -4.96 11.26
CA ILE A 2 0.50 -4.86 9.82
C ILE A 2 0.93 -6.16 9.16
N HIS A 3 0.10 -6.69 8.27
CA HIS A 3 0.40 -7.86 7.43
C HIS A 3 0.36 -7.44 5.95
N ILE A 4 1.25 -8.00 5.15
CA ILE A 4 1.42 -7.68 3.73
C ILE A 4 1.15 -8.95 2.94
N LYS A 5 0.29 -8.86 1.92
CA LYS A 5 -0.02 -9.95 1.01
C LYS A 5 0.26 -9.53 -0.42
N HIS A 6 1.25 -10.16 -1.04
CA HIS A 6 1.57 -10.00 -2.45
C HIS A 6 0.59 -10.81 -3.31
N CYS A 7 -0.09 -10.13 -4.23
CA CYS A 7 -0.91 -10.73 -5.28
C CYS A 7 -0.24 -10.46 -6.65
N PRO A 8 -0.61 -11.17 -7.72
CA PRO A 8 0.07 -11.05 -9.02
C PRO A 8 0.10 -9.64 -9.65
N GLN A 9 -0.82 -8.75 -9.26
CA GLN A 9 -0.97 -7.41 -9.87
C GLN A 9 -0.95 -6.27 -8.83
N TYR A 10 -0.93 -6.60 -7.55
CA TYR A 10 -1.02 -5.63 -6.46
C TYR A 10 -0.58 -6.26 -5.15
N THR A 11 -0.30 -5.41 -4.16
CA THR A 11 -0.02 -5.83 -2.79
C THR A 11 -1.09 -5.25 -1.86
N ASP A 12 -1.78 -6.12 -1.12
CA ASP A 12 -2.73 -5.71 -0.08
C ASP A 12 -1.99 -5.53 1.25
N VAL A 13 -2.31 -4.43 1.95
CA VAL A 13 -1.81 -4.16 3.29
C VAL A 13 -2.96 -4.25 4.28
N TYR A 14 -2.78 -5.06 5.32
CA TYR A 14 -3.79 -5.37 6.32
C TYR A 14 -3.45 -4.78 7.68
N LYS A 15 -4.46 -4.28 8.40
CA LYS A 15 -4.41 -4.00 9.85
C LYS A 15 -5.41 -4.91 10.55
N GLY A 16 -4.93 -5.94 11.22
CA GLY A 16 -5.79 -7.05 11.67
C GLY A 16 -6.38 -7.78 10.45
N ASN A 17 -7.70 -7.96 10.42
CA ASN A 17 -8.40 -8.65 9.32
C ASN A 17 -8.89 -7.70 8.20
N TRP A 18 -8.60 -6.39 8.31
CA TRP A 18 -9.08 -5.38 7.37
C TRP A 18 -7.99 -4.96 6.41
N ILE A 19 -8.32 -4.91 5.12
CA ILE A 19 -7.45 -4.28 4.11
C ILE A 19 -7.51 -2.77 4.35
N VAL A 20 -6.36 -2.14 4.61
CA VAL A 20 -6.24 -0.70 4.87
C VAL A 20 -5.60 0.06 3.73
N ALA A 21 -4.86 -0.62 2.86
CA ALA A 21 -4.29 -0.03 1.67
C ALA A 21 -4.01 -1.08 0.59
N ARG A 22 -3.86 -0.61 -0.65
CA ARG A 22 -3.40 -1.41 -1.78
C ARG A 22 -2.31 -0.67 -2.54
N ILE A 23 -1.31 -1.43 -2.97
CA ILE A 23 -0.20 -0.95 -3.79
C ILE A 23 -0.33 -1.60 -5.16
N TYR A 24 -0.34 -0.82 -6.24
CA TYR A 24 -0.29 -1.32 -7.62
C TYR A 24 1.06 -0.98 -8.25
N GLU A 25 1.54 -1.85 -9.12
CA GLU A 25 2.70 -1.57 -9.99
C GLU A 25 2.31 -0.54 -11.06
N ASP A 26 3.13 0.49 -11.28
CA ASP A 26 2.88 1.50 -12.32
C ASP A 26 3.43 1.13 -13.71
N GLY A 27 4.12 -0.02 -13.82
CA GLY A 27 4.75 -0.52 -15.05
C GLY A 27 6.13 0.07 -15.34
N ASN A 28 6.57 1.12 -14.64
CA ASN A 28 7.87 1.78 -14.76
C ASN A 28 8.72 1.67 -13.48
N GLY A 29 8.32 0.82 -12.54
CA GLY A 29 9.01 0.57 -11.27
C GLY A 29 8.44 1.36 -10.09
N GLY A 30 7.64 2.40 -10.34
CA GLY A 30 6.88 3.10 -9.32
C GLY A 30 5.67 2.29 -8.83
N LYS A 31 5.04 2.82 -7.80
CA LYS A 31 4.00 2.17 -7.01
C LYS A 31 2.85 3.13 -6.77
N PHE A 32 1.67 2.83 -7.30
CA PHE A 32 0.46 3.55 -6.94
C PHE A 32 -0.04 3.07 -5.59
N VAL A 33 -0.24 4.00 -4.65
CA VAL A 33 -0.70 3.73 -3.29
C VAL A 33 -2.11 4.26 -3.14
N LYS A 34 -3.05 3.37 -2.81
CA LYS A 34 -4.41 3.71 -2.36
C LYS A 34 -4.54 3.33 -0.89
N VAL A 35 -4.68 4.31 0.00
CA VAL A 35 -5.05 4.06 1.40
C VAL A 35 -6.57 4.05 1.49
N LEU A 36 -7.14 2.91 1.86
CA LEU A 36 -8.58 2.69 1.94
C LEU A 36 -9.19 3.31 3.20
N ALA A 37 -8.38 3.46 4.25
CA ALA A 37 -8.85 3.97 5.55
C ALA A 37 -9.26 5.45 5.51
N ASP A 38 -8.57 6.28 4.72
CA ASP A 38 -8.79 7.73 4.62
C ASP A 38 -8.97 8.23 3.17
N GLY A 39 -8.91 7.32 2.18
CA GLY A 39 -9.06 7.62 0.76
C GLY A 39 -7.81 8.23 0.11
N TYR A 40 -6.69 8.34 0.82
CA TYR A 40 -5.46 8.96 0.34
C TYR A 40 -4.83 8.23 -0.85
N ASP A 41 -4.38 8.99 -1.84
CA ASP A 41 -3.70 8.51 -3.04
C ASP A 41 -2.29 9.08 -3.14
N ALA A 42 -1.32 8.24 -3.48
CA ALA A 42 0.06 8.66 -3.70
C ALA A 42 0.76 7.80 -4.75
N VAL A 43 1.94 8.26 -5.18
CA VAL A 43 2.90 7.50 -5.96
C VAL A 43 4.17 7.37 -5.13
N ALA A 44 4.74 6.18 -5.06
CA ALA A 44 6.02 5.91 -4.42
C ALA A 44 7.00 5.31 -5.45
N ALA A 45 8.29 5.55 -5.27
CA ALA A 45 9.33 5.02 -6.14
C ALA A 45 9.70 3.55 -5.82
N SER A 46 9.21 3.00 -4.70
CA SER A 46 9.46 1.62 -4.30
C SER A 46 8.37 1.09 -3.36
N GLU A 47 8.31 -0.23 -3.19
CA GLU A 47 7.39 -0.84 -2.21
C GLU A 47 7.75 -0.43 -0.78
N ALA A 48 9.03 -0.28 -0.45
CA ALA A 48 9.47 0.16 0.88
C ALA A 48 8.95 1.57 1.20
N GLU A 49 9.01 2.49 0.24
CA GLU A 49 8.46 3.83 0.38
C GLU A 49 6.92 3.80 0.46
N ALA A 50 6.26 3.02 -0.39
CA ALA A 50 4.81 2.83 -0.33
C ALA A 50 4.35 2.34 1.05
N LEU A 51 5.05 1.37 1.64
CA LEU A 51 4.79 0.87 2.98
C LEU A 51 5.05 1.92 4.06
N SER A 52 6.05 2.79 3.89
CA SER A 52 6.30 3.92 4.80
C SER A 52 5.14 4.92 4.80
N ILE A 53 4.65 5.29 3.60
CA ILE A 53 3.47 6.16 3.42
C ILE A 53 2.25 5.55 4.12
N ILE A 54 1.95 4.27 3.85
CA ILE A 54 0.80 3.59 4.43
C ILE A 54 0.90 3.57 5.96
N LYS A 55 2.07 3.21 6.51
CA LYS A 55 2.30 3.20 7.96
C LYS A 55 2.03 4.56 8.60
N GLY A 56 2.49 5.66 8.01
CA GLY A 56 2.24 7.01 8.52
C GLY A 56 0.78 7.45 8.51
N ARG A 57 -0.11 6.72 7.80
CA ARG A 57 -1.55 7.02 7.71
C ARG A 57 -2.42 6.09 8.54
N VAL A 58 -2.00 4.82 8.66
CA VAL A 58 -2.83 3.78 9.30
C VAL A 58 -2.38 3.41 10.70
N MET A 59 -1.22 3.89 11.17
CA MET A 59 -0.71 3.63 12.52
C MET A 59 -1.18 4.66 13.52
#